data_AF-A0A6G3WXH0-F1
#
_entry.id   AF-A0A6G3WXH0-F1
#
_cell.length_a   1.000
_cell.length_b   1.000
_cell.length_c   1.000
_cell.angle_alpha   90.00
_cell.angle_beta   90.00
_cell.angle_gamma   90.00
#
_symmetry.space_group_name_H-M   'P 1'
#
loop_
_entity.id
_entity.type
_entity.pdbx_description
1 polymer ?
#
loop_
_entity_poly.entity_id
_entity_poly.type
_entity_poly.pdbx_seq_one_letter_code
_entity_poly.pdbx_strand_id
1 'polypeptide(L)'
;GSQVAVCWQWATQVGNESTGPRLLPYLMFPRATVRGIFSLEWFTEQNWQDLHTDLGGRVRRGEVVCDHTLHHGFDGIPAAYGSLYGDRAANRGKVLVEL
;
A
#
# COMPACT_ATOMS: atom_id res chain seq x y z
N GLY A 1 -28.60 -31.12 16.30
CA GLY A 1 -28.57 -30.70 14.89
C GLY A 1 -27.17 -30.92 14.36
N SER A 2 -27.02 -31.52 13.19
CA SER A 2 -25.70 -31.85 12.65
C SER A 2 -25.00 -30.61 12.08
N GLN A 3 -23.72 -30.44 12.40
CA GLN A 3 -22.83 -29.47 11.76
C GLN A 3 -21.97 -30.21 10.74
N VAL A 4 -22.07 -29.80 9.47
CA VAL A 4 -21.23 -30.30 8.38
C VAL A 4 -20.11 -29.30 8.16
N ALA A 5 -18.86 -29.73 8.30
CA ALA A 5 -17.70 -28.97 7.87
C ALA A 5 -17.27 -29.46 6.48
N VAL A 6 -17.40 -28.60 5.47
CA VAL A 6 -16.89 -28.87 4.12
C VAL A 6 -15.44 -28.39 4.06
N CYS A 7 -14.48 -29.31 4.06
CA CYS A 7 -13.11 -28.98 3.71
C CYS A 7 -12.98 -29.06 2.18
N TRP A 8 -12.85 -27.92 1.50
CA TRP A 8 -12.48 -27.91 0.09
C TRP A 8 -10.95 -28.00 0.02
N GLN A 9 -10.41 -29.11 -0.52
CA GLN A 9 -8.99 -29.25 -0.75
C GLN A 9 -8.55 -28.29 -1.88
N TRP A 10 -8.11 -27.09 -1.50
CA TRP A 10 -7.48 -26.12 -2.40
C TRP A 10 -6.09 -26.56 -2.92
N ALA A 11 -5.54 -27.65 -2.38
CA ALA A 11 -4.15 -28.05 -2.58
C ALA A 11 -3.85 -28.66 -3.96
N THR A 12 -4.85 -28.96 -4.79
CA THR A 12 -4.66 -29.59 -6.10
C THR A 12 -5.45 -28.87 -7.19
N GLN A 13 -5.13 -27.61 -7.46
CA GLN A 13 -5.39 -27.01 -8.77
C GLN A 13 -4.21 -27.33 -9.69
N VAL A 14 -4.44 -28.22 -10.66
CA VAL A 14 -3.50 -28.54 -11.74
C VAL A 14 -3.56 -27.38 -12.74
N GLY A 15 -2.72 -26.37 -12.57
CA GLY A 15 -2.68 -25.20 -13.46
C GLY A 15 -1.40 -24.41 -13.29
N ASN A 16 -0.63 -24.25 -14.37
CA ASN A 16 0.67 -23.57 -14.43
C ASN A 16 0.59 -22.03 -14.30
N GLU A 17 -0.58 -21.46 -14.04
CA GLU A 17 -0.74 -20.01 -13.99
C GLU A 17 -0.30 -19.45 -12.66
N SER A 18 0.38 -18.29 -12.64
CA SER A 18 0.95 -17.70 -11.43
C SER A 18 -0.04 -16.90 -10.57
N THR A 19 -1.32 -16.87 -10.92
CA THR A 19 -2.34 -15.99 -10.35
C THR A 19 -3.52 -16.76 -9.76
N GLY A 20 -4.30 -16.12 -8.88
CA GLY A 20 -5.57 -16.65 -8.40
C GLY A 20 -5.56 -17.38 -7.05
N PRO A 21 -6.68 -18.02 -6.71
CA PRO A 21 -6.99 -18.43 -5.34
C PRO A 21 -6.14 -19.62 -4.82
N ARG A 22 -5.32 -20.24 -5.67
CA ARG A 22 -4.23 -21.15 -5.29
C ARG A 22 -3.17 -20.53 -4.35
N LEU A 23 -3.13 -19.20 -4.22
CA LEU A 23 -2.26 -18.51 -3.27
C LEU A 23 -2.90 -18.34 -1.88
N LEU A 24 -4.21 -18.57 -1.74
CA LEU A 24 -4.92 -18.49 -0.45
C LEU A 24 -4.35 -19.45 0.63
N PRO A 25 -3.88 -20.66 0.31
CA PRO A 25 -3.20 -21.50 1.30
C PRO A 25 -2.01 -20.83 1.98
N TYR A 26 -1.29 -19.92 1.31
CA TYR A 26 -0.18 -19.17 1.91
C TYR A 26 -0.63 -18.14 2.95
N LEU A 27 -1.91 -17.74 2.94
CA LEU A 27 -2.51 -16.95 4.02
C LEU A 27 -3.08 -17.87 5.10
N MET A 28 -3.67 -19.01 4.72
CA MET A 28 -4.36 -19.91 5.62
C MET A 28 -3.43 -20.73 6.53
N PHE A 29 -2.35 -21.31 5.99
CA PHE A 29 -1.40 -22.12 6.78
C PHE A 29 -0.73 -21.33 7.92
N PRO A 30 -0.18 -20.12 7.69
CA PRO A 30 0.33 -19.29 8.78
C PRO A 30 -0.77 -18.58 9.58
N ARG A 31 -2.04 -18.72 9.18
CA ARG A 31 -3.18 -17.98 9.76
C ARG A 31 -2.95 -16.46 9.70
N ALA A 32 -2.45 -15.99 8.56
CA ALA A 32 -2.20 -14.58 8.33
C ALA A 32 -3.51 -13.77 8.37
N THR A 33 -3.45 -12.58 8.97
CA THR A 33 -4.56 -11.61 8.94
C THR A 33 -4.40 -10.68 7.76
N VAL A 34 -5.43 -10.56 6.93
CA VAL A 34 -5.50 -9.58 5.84
C VAL A 34 -6.58 -8.56 6.19
N ARG A 35 -6.22 -7.27 6.22
CA ARG A 35 -7.13 -6.18 6.51
C ARG A 35 -6.95 -5.07 5.48
N GLY A 36 -8.04 -4.71 4.79
CA GLY A 36 -8.08 -3.50 3.98
C GLY A 36 -8.09 -2.26 4.88
N ILE A 37 -7.33 -1.25 4.49
CA ILE A 37 -7.33 0.07 5.15
C ILE A 37 -7.66 1.09 4.09
N PHE A 38 -8.74 1.84 4.31
CA PHE A 38 -9.06 3.01 3.53
C PHE A 38 -8.73 4.24 4.37
N SER A 39 -7.70 4.98 3.95
CA SER A 39 -7.07 6.01 4.79
C SER A 39 -8.03 7.09 5.23
N LEU A 40 -8.99 7.48 4.39
CA LEU A 40 -9.97 8.53 4.71
C LEU A 40 -10.98 8.10 5.78
N GLU A 41 -11.36 6.82 5.84
CA GLU A 41 -12.25 6.29 6.87
C GLU A 41 -11.52 6.00 8.19
N TRP A 42 -10.21 5.75 8.10
CA TRP A 42 -9.36 5.53 9.26
C TRP A 42 -8.86 6.83 9.89
N PHE A 43 -8.99 7.96 9.22
CA PHE A 43 -8.51 9.24 9.71
C PHE A 43 -9.37 9.73 10.88
N THR A 44 -8.73 10.09 11.99
CA THR A 44 -9.37 10.75 13.12
C THR A 44 -8.49 11.91 13.56
N GLU A 45 -9.08 12.94 14.17
CA GLU A 45 -8.27 14.06 14.67
C GLU A 45 -7.20 13.58 15.66
N GLN A 46 -7.53 12.60 16.51
CA GLN A 46 -6.58 12.05 17.47
C GLN A 46 -5.39 11.39 16.76
N ASN A 47 -5.62 10.49 15.81
CA ASN A 47 -4.50 9.82 15.14
C ASN A 47 -3.68 10.75 14.26
N TRP A 48 -4.28 11.86 13.80
CA TRP A 48 -3.57 12.92 13.12
C TRP A 48 -2.60 13.65 14.04
N GLN A 49 -3.03 14.01 15.24
CA GLN A 49 -2.16 14.61 16.26
C GLN A 49 -1.04 13.65 16.69
N ASP A 50 -1.36 12.37 16.84
CA ASP A 50 -0.38 11.32 17.15
C ASP A 50 0.67 11.19 16.02
N LEU A 51 0.23 11.21 14.76
CA LEU A 51 1.10 11.20 13.59
C LEU A 51 2.06 12.41 13.59
N HIS A 52 1.56 13.61 13.89
CA HIS A 52 2.38 14.82 13.96
C HIS A 52 3.43 14.78 15.07
N THR A 53 3.07 14.20 16.21
CA THR A 53 3.94 14.07 17.37
C THR A 53 5.03 13.03 17.11
N ASP A 54 4.63 11.82 16.74
CA ASP A 54 5.52 10.69 16.63
C ASP A 54 6.29 10.71 15.31
N LEU A 55 5.60 10.56 14.19
CA LEU A 55 6.24 10.54 12.88
C LEU A 55 6.87 11.90 12.57
N GLY A 56 6.15 13.00 12.81
CA GLY A 56 6.71 14.34 12.63
C GLY A 56 7.93 14.59 13.52
N GLY A 57 7.94 14.08 14.75
CA GLY A 57 9.11 14.13 15.63
C GLY A 57 10.31 13.40 15.04
N ARG A 58 10.10 12.19 14.52
CA ARG A 58 11.15 11.37 13.88
C ARG A 58 11.71 12.01 12.61
N VAL A 59 10.85 12.62 11.78
CA VAL A 59 11.27 13.39 10.60
C VAL A 59 12.16 14.56 10.99
N ARG A 60 11.77 15.35 12.01
CA ARG A 60 12.59 16.48 12.49
C ARG A 60 13.95 16.06 13.05
N ARG A 61 14.04 14.86 13.63
CA ARG A 61 15.31 14.29 14.12
C ARG A 61 16.13 13.59 13.03
N GLY A 62 15.65 13.55 11.79
CA GLY A 62 16.34 12.89 10.67
C GLY A 62 16.30 11.36 10.73
N GLU A 63 15.45 10.77 11.57
CA GLU A 63 15.29 9.30 11.69
C GLU A 63 14.43 8.73 10.55
N VAL A 64 13.72 9.60 9.83
CA VAL A 64 12.89 9.26 8.67
C VAL A 64 13.30 10.20 7.54
N VAL A 65 13.86 9.62 6.48
CA VAL A 65 14.27 10.33 5.26
C VAL A 65 13.27 10.01 4.16
N CYS A 66 12.86 11.03 3.41
CA CYS A 66 11.90 10.89 2.32
C CYS A 66 12.49 11.50 1.05
N ASP A 67 12.66 10.67 0.02
CA ASP A 67 13.03 11.12 -1.31
C ASP A 67 11.79 11.62 -2.06
N HIS A 68 12.00 12.62 -2.91
CA HIS A 68 10.95 13.20 -3.72
C HIS A 68 11.45 13.49 -5.13
N THR A 69 10.53 13.39 -6.09
CA THR A 69 10.72 13.88 -7.45
C THR A 69 9.86 15.14 -7.59
N LEU A 70 10.48 16.28 -7.90
CA LEU A 70 9.81 17.58 -7.93
C LEU A 70 9.61 18.06 -9.37
N HIS A 71 8.37 18.38 -9.70
CA HIS A 71 7.98 19.12 -10.90
C HIS A 71 7.64 20.55 -10.50
N HIS A 72 7.73 21.49 -11.44
CA HIS A 72 7.45 22.90 -11.19
C HIS A 72 6.34 23.42 -12.11
N GLY A 73 5.53 24.32 -11.56
CA GLY A 73 4.44 25.00 -12.24
C GLY A 73 3.17 24.16 -12.34
N PHE A 74 2.02 24.85 -12.33
CA PHE A 74 0.71 24.24 -12.49
C PHE A 74 0.59 23.40 -13.78
N ASP A 75 1.18 23.89 -14.87
CA ASP A 75 1.20 23.19 -16.16
C ASP A 75 2.00 21.88 -16.13
N GLY A 76 2.82 21.67 -15.08
CA GLY A 76 3.57 20.44 -14.85
C GLY A 76 2.73 19.27 -14.32
N ILE A 77 1.49 19.51 -13.85
CA ILE A 77 0.63 18.48 -13.24
C ILE A 77 0.38 17.27 -14.15
N PRO A 78 0.02 17.43 -15.45
CA PRO A 78 -0.21 16.28 -16.32
C PRO A 78 1.05 15.41 -16.50
N ALA A 79 2.21 16.05 -16.64
CA ALA A 79 3.49 15.34 -16.75
C ALA A 79 3.85 14.62 -15.45
N ALA A 80 3.70 15.29 -14.30
CA ALA A 80 3.92 14.72 -12.98
C ALA A 80 3.00 13.51 -12.72
N TYR A 81 1.72 13.60 -13.07
CA TYR A 81 0.77 12.48 -12.91
C TYR A 81 1.11 11.30 -13.84
N GLY A 82 1.43 11.57 -15.11
CA GLY A 82 1.84 10.54 -16.06
C GLY A 82 3.11 9.78 -15.61
N SER A 83 4.02 10.49 -14.94
CA SER A 83 5.27 9.93 -14.42
C SER A 83 5.06 8.74 -13.46
N LEU A 84 3.96 8.75 -12.67
CA LEU A 84 3.64 7.69 -11.71
C LEU A 84 3.45 6.31 -12.36
N TYR A 85 3.05 6.28 -13.64
CA TYR A 85 2.66 5.06 -14.34
C TYR A 85 3.56 4.71 -15.51
N GLY A 86 4.19 5.71 -16.15
CA GLY A 86 4.97 5.52 -17.38
C GLY A 86 6.39 5.01 -17.15
N ASP A 87 7.17 5.69 -16.30
CA ASP A 87 8.57 5.37 -16.05
C ASP A 87 8.84 5.29 -14.54
N ARG A 88 8.65 4.07 -14.01
CA ARG A 88 8.86 3.78 -12.58
C ARG A 88 10.32 3.86 -12.16
N ALA A 89 11.28 3.81 -13.09
CA ALA A 89 12.70 3.88 -12.78
C ALA A 89 13.17 5.34 -12.71
N ALA A 90 12.57 6.24 -13.49
CA ALA A 90 12.88 7.67 -13.50
C ALA A 90 12.39 8.41 -12.24
N ASN A 91 11.32 7.93 -11.59
CA ASN A 91 10.74 8.60 -10.42
C ASN A 91 11.16 7.88 -9.13
N ARG A 92 12.01 8.54 -8.34
CA ARG A 92 12.39 8.05 -7.01
C ARG A 92 11.58 8.78 -5.95
N GLY A 93 10.95 7.99 -5.08
CA GLY A 93 10.17 8.51 -3.96
C GLY A 93 8.87 9.18 -4.38
N LYS A 94 8.43 10.17 -3.61
CA LYS A 94 7.12 10.81 -3.79
C LYS A 94 7.19 11.90 -4.86
N VAL A 95 6.30 11.83 -5.85
CA VAL A 95 6.17 12.87 -6.89
C VAL A 95 5.39 14.06 -6.33
N LEU A 96 5.93 15.27 -6.51
CA LEU A 96 5.36 16.54 -6.06
C LEU A 96 5.34 17.56 -7.21
N VAL A 97 4.43 18.53 -7.12
CA VAL A 97 4.42 19.72 -7.98
C VAL A 97 4.51 20.95 -7.09
N GLU A 98 5.54 21.77 -7.29
CA GLU A 98 5.67 23.09 -6.70
C GLU A 98 4.96 24.11 -7.59
N LEU A 99 4.06 24.91 -7.02
CA LEU A 99 3.22 25.88 -7.73
C LEU A 99 3.83 27.27 -7.72
#